data_AF-A0A0X3NZH6-F1
#
_entry.id   AF-A0A0X3NZH6-F1
#
_cell.length_a   1.000
_cell.length_b   1.000
_cell.length_c   1.000
_cell.angle_alpha   90.00
_cell.angle_beta   90.00
_cell.angle_gamma   90.00
#
_symmetry.space_group_name_H-M   'P 1'
#
loop_
_entity.id
_entity.type
_entity.pdbx_description
1 polymer ?
#
loop_
_entity_poly.entity_id
_entity_poly.type
_entity_poly.pdbx_seq_one_letter_code
_entity_poly.pdbx_strand_id
1 'polypeptide(L)'
;PQVLFLACIFGYLSITIIYKWIAFNSTQASVVPSLLITLINMMRFSYEPSDSLPLYAGQMYVQCILVVIALLSIPWMLLSKPLILRHKNKISQRIKAIRTLGLSNSEAVLTMEEDDRQAAGDTSPIQNSHRSSNHETSHIGHGNTDEFRFGEAMVYQAIHTIEYCLGCISNTASYLRLWALSLAHAQLSEVLWDMVMVNGLKVSSYFGCVILFFVFAAWACLTVGVLVVMEGLSAFLHAIRLHWVEFNNKFYVGAGYLFVPFYFQTILNQASE
;
A
#
# COMPACT_ATOMS: atom_id res chain seq x y z
N PRO A 1 -12.02 5.89 -4.34
CA PRO A 1 -12.47 4.54 -4.75
C PRO A 1 -11.69 3.41 -4.06
N GLN A 2 -10.35 3.48 -4.04
CA GLN A 2 -9.46 2.49 -3.39
C GLN A 2 -9.82 2.22 -1.92
N VAL A 3 -9.82 3.27 -1.08
CA VAL A 3 -10.17 3.15 0.35
C VAL A 3 -11.59 2.61 0.56
N LEU A 4 -12.54 3.04 -0.29
CA LEU A 4 -13.93 2.60 -0.20
C LEU A 4 -14.09 1.11 -0.54
N PHE A 5 -13.40 0.62 -1.59
CA PHE A 5 -13.33 -0.81 -1.89
C PHE A 5 -12.78 -1.63 -0.71
N LEU A 6 -11.64 -1.20 -0.15
CA LEU A 6 -10.99 -1.89 0.96
C LEU A 6 -11.85 -1.87 2.24
N ALA A 7 -12.47 -0.74 2.56
CA ALA A 7 -13.35 -0.60 3.72
C ALA A 7 -14.62 -1.45 3.60
N CYS A 8 -15.24 -1.52 2.42
CA CYS A 8 -16.44 -2.32 2.20
C CYS A 8 -16.21 -3.82 2.38
N ILE A 9 -15.06 -4.36 1.95
CA ILE A 9 -14.78 -5.81 2.08
C ILE A 9 -14.10 -6.13 3.41
N PHE A 10 -12.90 -5.57 3.63
CA PHE A 10 -12.05 -5.93 4.77
C PHE A 10 -12.36 -5.13 6.04
N GLY A 11 -12.84 -3.89 5.88
CA GLY A 11 -13.35 -3.11 7.02
C GLY A 11 -14.58 -3.77 7.62
N TYR A 12 -15.52 -4.23 6.79
CA TYR A 12 -16.67 -5.02 7.24
C TYR A 12 -16.26 -6.30 7.96
N LEU A 13 -15.32 -7.07 7.38
CA LEU A 13 -14.79 -8.27 8.03
C LEU A 13 -14.25 -7.95 9.44
N SER A 14 -13.46 -6.89 9.58
CA SER A 14 -12.90 -6.47 10.87
C SER A 14 -13.98 -6.08 11.88
N ILE A 15 -15.00 -5.34 11.44
CA ILE A 15 -16.14 -4.96 12.29
C ILE A 15 -16.95 -6.19 12.71
N THR A 16 -17.17 -7.16 11.80
CA THR A 16 -17.91 -8.40 12.15
C THR A 16 -17.15 -9.29 13.14
N ILE A 17 -15.81 -9.29 13.12
CA ILE A 17 -14.99 -9.98 14.15
C ILE A 17 -15.24 -9.35 15.52
N ILE A 18 -15.12 -8.02 15.61
CA ILE A 18 -15.32 -7.29 16.87
C ILE A 18 -16.75 -7.46 17.37
N TYR A 19 -17.74 -7.34 16.47
CA TYR A 19 -19.15 -7.53 16.81
C TYR A 19 -19.40 -8.96 17.33
N LYS A 20 -18.82 -9.98 16.69
CA LYS A 20 -18.95 -11.37 17.12
C LYS A 20 -18.39 -11.60 18.53
N TRP A 21 -17.30 -10.94 18.90
CA TRP A 21 -16.73 -11.03 20.25
C TRP A 21 -17.60 -10.39 21.33
N ILE A 22 -18.38 -9.35 20.99
CA ILE A 22 -19.21 -8.62 21.95
C ILE A 22 -20.62 -9.23 22.07
N ALA A 23 -21.20 -9.69 20.96
CA ALA A 23 -22.62 -10.02 20.89
C ALA A 23 -22.94 -11.47 21.31
N PHE A 24 -22.02 -12.42 21.14
CA PHE A 24 -22.31 -13.84 21.35
C PHE A 24 -21.72 -14.39 22.64
N ASN A 25 -22.61 -14.95 23.48
CA ASN A 25 -22.26 -15.64 24.72
C ASN A 25 -22.20 -17.16 24.53
N SER A 26 -21.55 -17.86 25.47
CA SER A 26 -21.32 -19.33 25.42
C SER A 26 -22.58 -20.18 25.22
N THR A 27 -23.77 -19.66 25.53
CA THR A 27 -25.06 -20.34 25.39
C THR A 27 -25.59 -20.39 23.95
N GLN A 28 -25.04 -19.57 23.04
CA GLN A 28 -25.46 -19.48 21.64
C GLN A 28 -24.42 -20.05 20.66
N ALA A 29 -23.35 -20.69 21.17
CA ALA A 29 -22.21 -21.13 20.37
C ALA A 29 -22.57 -22.09 19.21
N SER A 30 -23.63 -22.89 19.34
CA SER A 30 -24.08 -23.84 18.31
C SER A 30 -24.76 -23.16 17.11
N VAL A 31 -25.25 -21.92 17.27
CA VAL A 31 -26.08 -21.22 16.28
C VAL A 31 -25.31 -20.06 15.62
N VAL A 32 -24.06 -19.83 16.03
CA VAL A 32 -23.21 -18.74 15.53
C VAL A 32 -22.64 -19.10 14.15
N PRO A 33 -22.92 -18.30 13.10
CA PRO A 33 -22.36 -18.55 11.79
C PRO A 33 -20.84 -18.35 11.76
N SER A 34 -20.17 -19.08 10.86
CA SER A 34 -18.75 -18.87 10.62
C SER A 34 -18.55 -17.58 9.80
N LEU A 35 -17.59 -16.74 10.22
CA LEU A 35 -17.34 -15.46 9.54
C LEU A 35 -16.82 -15.68 8.12
N LEU A 36 -16.05 -16.75 7.92
CA LEU A 36 -15.52 -17.12 6.61
C LEU A 36 -16.64 -17.48 5.64
N ILE A 37 -17.60 -18.36 6.00
CA ILE A 37 -18.70 -18.69 5.08
C ILE A 37 -19.59 -17.48 4.82
N THR A 38 -19.76 -16.61 5.81
CA THR A 38 -20.52 -15.37 5.66
C THR A 38 -19.86 -14.43 4.66
N LEU A 39 -18.52 -14.31 4.68
CA LEU A 39 -17.77 -13.53 3.69
C LEU A 39 -17.87 -14.13 2.29
N ILE A 40 -17.78 -15.46 2.16
CA ILE A 40 -17.93 -16.16 0.87
C ILE A 40 -19.35 -15.95 0.31
N ASN A 41 -20.37 -16.16 1.14
CA ASN A 41 -21.77 -16.03 0.76
C ASN A 41 -22.15 -14.60 0.41
N MET A 42 -21.56 -13.62 1.10
CA MET A 42 -21.67 -12.19 0.75
C MET A 42 -21.19 -11.95 -0.70
N MET A 43 -20.01 -12.45 -1.07
CA MET A 43 -19.47 -12.27 -2.44
C MET A 43 -20.23 -13.06 -3.51
N ARG A 44 -20.82 -14.21 -3.15
CA ARG A 44 -21.60 -15.07 -4.05
C ARG A 44 -23.08 -14.63 -4.16
N PHE A 45 -23.53 -13.65 -3.37
CA PHE A 45 -24.96 -13.31 -3.21
C PHE A 45 -25.84 -14.52 -2.83
N SER A 46 -25.29 -15.47 -2.08
CA SER A 46 -25.97 -16.71 -1.70
C SER A 46 -26.47 -16.60 -0.26
N TYR A 47 -27.71 -16.13 -0.09
CA TYR A 47 -28.36 -15.99 1.22
C TYR A 47 -29.37 -17.12 1.41
N GLU A 48 -28.89 -18.36 1.44
CA GLU A 48 -29.74 -19.50 1.77
C GLU A 48 -30.17 -19.41 3.24
N PRO A 49 -31.44 -19.70 3.58
CA PRO A 49 -31.88 -19.79 4.96
C PRO A 49 -31.26 -21.05 5.58
N SER A 50 -30.02 -20.92 6.05
CA SER A 50 -29.40 -21.94 6.91
C SER A 50 -29.95 -21.81 8.32
N ASP A 51 -30.00 -22.91 9.07
CA ASP A 51 -30.42 -23.00 10.49
C ASP A 51 -29.61 -22.13 11.48
N SER A 52 -28.72 -21.27 10.98
CA SER A 52 -27.91 -20.32 11.74
C SER A 52 -28.63 -18.98 11.88
N LEU A 53 -28.62 -18.42 13.10
CA LEU A 53 -29.15 -17.09 13.39
C LEU A 53 -28.37 -16.04 12.57
N PRO A 54 -29.05 -15.04 11.99
CA PRO A 54 -28.38 -13.91 11.38
C PRO A 54 -27.52 -13.19 12.42
N LEU A 55 -26.33 -12.73 12.02
CA LEU A 55 -25.37 -12.09 12.91
C LEU A 55 -25.99 -10.83 13.54
N TYR A 56 -26.77 -10.07 12.77
CA TYR A 56 -27.52 -8.91 13.22
C TYR A 56 -28.77 -8.69 12.36
N ALA A 57 -29.73 -7.93 12.87
CA ALA A 57 -30.95 -7.59 12.14
C ALA A 57 -30.61 -6.82 10.85
N GLY A 58 -31.10 -7.30 9.70
CA GLY A 58 -30.86 -6.65 8.40
C GLY A 58 -29.51 -6.98 7.74
N GLN A 59 -28.82 -8.04 8.16
CA GLN A 59 -27.55 -8.49 7.58
C GLN A 59 -27.56 -8.55 6.04
N MET A 60 -28.61 -9.13 5.44
CA MET A 60 -28.76 -9.27 3.99
C MET A 60 -28.69 -7.91 3.27
N TYR A 61 -29.41 -6.90 3.78
CA TYR A 61 -29.46 -5.57 3.15
C TYR A 61 -28.11 -4.86 3.21
N VAL A 62 -27.46 -4.90 4.37
CA VAL A 62 -26.14 -4.28 4.55
C VAL A 62 -25.10 -4.96 3.67
N GLN A 63 -25.08 -6.29 3.62
CA GLN A 63 -24.13 -7.06 2.80
C GLN A 63 -24.34 -6.81 1.30
N CYS A 64 -25.60 -6.77 0.83
CA CYS A 64 -25.92 -6.46 -0.56
C CYS A 64 -25.45 -5.06 -0.96
N ILE A 65 -25.76 -4.03 -0.16
CA ILE A 65 -25.34 -2.64 -0.41
C ILE A 65 -23.81 -2.54 -0.46
N LEU A 66 -23.11 -3.18 0.48
CA LEU A 66 -21.65 -3.16 0.53
C LEU A 66 -21.01 -3.78 -0.71
N VAL A 67 -21.53 -4.91 -1.19
CA VAL A 67 -21.00 -5.58 -2.40
C VAL A 67 -21.29 -4.76 -3.64
N VAL A 68 -22.48 -4.15 -3.76
CA VAL A 68 -22.80 -3.26 -4.89
C VAL A 68 -21.85 -2.06 -4.93
N ILE A 69 -21.60 -1.43 -3.79
CA ILE A 69 -20.65 -0.31 -3.66
C ILE A 69 -19.22 -0.78 -4.02
N ALA A 70 -18.80 -1.95 -3.56
CA ALA A 70 -17.49 -2.51 -3.88
C ALA A 70 -17.35 -2.82 -5.39
N LEU A 71 -18.36 -3.41 -6.02
CA LEU A 71 -18.34 -3.70 -7.46
C LEU A 71 -18.34 -2.41 -8.30
N LEU A 72 -19.13 -1.40 -7.91
CA LEU A 72 -19.18 -0.12 -8.62
C LEU A 72 -17.88 0.68 -8.48
N SER A 73 -17.12 0.45 -7.41
CA SER A 73 -15.82 1.09 -7.19
C SER A 73 -14.72 0.62 -8.17
N ILE A 74 -14.84 -0.58 -8.75
CA ILE A 74 -13.87 -1.15 -9.70
C ILE A 74 -13.91 -0.38 -11.04
N PRO A 75 -15.06 -0.24 -11.74
CA PRO A 75 -15.15 0.61 -12.93
C PRO A 75 -14.81 2.08 -12.64
N TRP A 76 -15.18 2.60 -11.47
CA TRP A 76 -14.84 3.97 -11.09
C TRP A 76 -13.31 4.16 -11.01
N MET A 77 -12.58 3.21 -10.43
CA MET A 77 -11.12 3.27 -10.38
C MET A 77 -10.48 3.19 -11.77
N LEU A 78 -11.03 2.36 -12.65
CA LEU A 78 -10.50 2.19 -14.01
C LEU A 78 -10.75 3.42 -14.90
N LEU A 79 -11.94 4.01 -14.84
CA LEU A 79 -12.37 5.07 -15.77
C LEU A 79 -12.04 6.49 -15.32
N SER A 80 -11.93 6.75 -14.01
CA SER A 80 -11.75 8.11 -13.47
C SER A 80 -10.52 8.83 -14.04
N LYS A 81 -9.33 8.24 -13.88
CA LYS A 81 -8.06 8.85 -14.32
C LYS A 81 -7.95 9.04 -15.84
N PRO A 82 -8.22 8.02 -16.70
CA PRO A 82 -8.09 8.18 -18.15
C PRO A 82 -9.15 9.13 -18.74
N LEU A 83 -10.36 9.18 -18.20
CA LEU A 83 -11.40 10.12 -18.68
C LEU A 83 -11.07 11.57 -18.31
N ILE A 84 -10.59 11.81 -17.08
CA ILE A 84 -10.17 13.16 -16.66
C ILE A 84 -8.98 13.63 -17.50
N LEU A 85 -8.01 12.75 -17.75
CA LEU A 85 -6.82 13.10 -18.53
C LEU A 85 -7.15 13.35 -20.01
N ARG A 86 -8.08 12.58 -20.59
CA ARG A 86 -8.64 12.85 -21.92
C ARG A 86 -9.35 14.21 -21.99
N HIS A 87 -10.10 14.57 -20.95
CA HIS A 87 -10.81 15.86 -20.91
C HIS A 87 -9.82 17.03 -20.79
N LYS A 88 -8.82 16.93 -19.91
CA LYS A 88 -7.75 17.92 -19.76
C LYS A 88 -6.92 18.10 -21.03
N ASN A 89 -6.66 17.03 -21.76
CA ASN A 89 -5.91 17.11 -23.02
C ASN A 89 -6.75 17.71 -24.15
N LYS A 90 -8.05 17.42 -24.23
CA LYS A 90 -8.96 18.13 -25.16
C LYS A 90 -9.05 19.63 -24.86
N ILE A 91 -9.12 20.02 -23.59
CA ILE A 91 -9.13 21.43 -23.19
C ILE A 91 -7.78 22.09 -23.51
N SER A 92 -6.66 21.45 -23.16
CA SER A 92 -5.32 21.99 -23.43
C SER A 92 -5.04 22.12 -24.93
N GLN A 93 -5.51 21.18 -25.75
CA GLN A 93 -5.43 21.28 -27.22
C GLN A 93 -6.30 22.42 -27.75
N ARG A 94 -7.52 22.62 -27.22
CA ARG A 94 -8.37 23.76 -27.59
C ARG A 94 -7.73 25.11 -27.21
N ILE A 95 -7.12 25.21 -26.03
CA ILE A 95 -6.41 26.42 -25.59
C ILE A 95 -5.18 26.67 -26.45
N LYS A 96 -4.38 25.64 -26.78
CA LYS A 96 -3.25 25.76 -27.71
C LYS A 96 -3.72 26.21 -29.10
N ALA A 97 -4.79 25.62 -29.65
CA ALA A 97 -5.34 26.03 -30.94
C ALA A 97 -5.85 27.48 -30.95
N ILE A 98 -6.53 27.93 -29.89
CA ILE A 98 -6.95 29.33 -29.74
C ILE A 98 -5.75 30.26 -29.61
N ARG A 99 -4.70 29.86 -28.89
CA ARG A 99 -3.45 30.63 -28.80
C ARG A 99 -2.76 30.72 -30.16
N THR A 100 -2.68 29.64 -30.92
CA THR A 100 -2.07 29.63 -32.28
C THR A 100 -2.90 30.44 -33.28
N LEU A 101 -4.23 30.40 -33.19
CA LEU A 101 -5.12 31.20 -34.04
C LEU A 101 -5.14 32.68 -33.62
N GLY A 102 -5.01 32.98 -32.34
CA GLY A 102 -4.86 34.34 -31.81
C GLY A 102 -3.48 34.97 -32.09
N LEU A 103 -2.45 34.14 -32.27
CA LEU A 103 -1.10 34.58 -32.66
C LEU A 103 -0.96 34.88 -34.16
N SER A 104 -1.99 34.67 -34.98
CA SER A 104 -1.99 35.16 -36.37
C SER A 104 -2.23 36.66 -36.47
N ASN A 105 -2.74 37.30 -35.41
CA ASN A 105 -3.13 38.72 -35.43
C ASN A 105 -2.45 39.57 -34.34
N SER A 106 -1.53 39.02 -33.55
CA SER A 106 -0.89 39.78 -32.47
C SER A 106 0.53 39.27 -32.22
N GLU A 107 1.47 39.68 -33.08
CA GLU A 107 2.84 39.93 -32.62
C GLU A 107 2.79 41.05 -31.58
N ALA A 108 2.51 40.69 -30.34
CA ALA A 108 2.87 41.41 -29.13
C ALA A 108 2.15 40.73 -27.96
N VAL A 109 2.80 40.76 -26.81
CA VAL A 109 2.24 40.59 -25.46
C VAL A 109 2.48 39.21 -24.82
N LEU A 110 3.62 39.18 -24.13
CA LEU A 110 3.87 38.64 -22.79
C LEU A 110 4.12 37.13 -22.65
N THR A 111 5.42 36.82 -22.62
CA THR A 111 6.03 35.94 -21.62
C THR A 111 5.34 36.13 -20.26
N MET A 112 4.60 35.12 -19.79
CA MET A 112 4.29 35.01 -18.37
C MET A 112 5.39 34.16 -17.73
N GLU A 113 6.22 34.87 -16.98
CA GLU A 113 7.21 34.38 -16.04
C GLU A 113 6.57 33.43 -15.01
N GLU A 114 7.19 32.28 -14.80
CA GLU A 114 7.33 31.71 -13.46
C GLU A 114 8.84 31.71 -13.19
N ASP A 115 9.34 32.74 -12.52
CA ASP A 115 10.44 32.52 -11.59
C ASP A 115 10.35 33.50 -10.41
N ASP A 116 10.68 32.94 -9.25
CA ASP A 116 10.59 33.52 -7.94
C ASP A 116 11.84 34.36 -7.63
N ARG A 117 11.63 35.49 -6.94
CA ARG A 117 12.59 36.26 -6.09
C ARG A 117 13.55 37.31 -6.71
N GLN A 118 13.58 38.43 -5.98
CA GLN A 118 14.68 39.38 -5.66
C GLN A 118 14.60 40.83 -6.21
N ALA A 119 14.22 41.71 -5.28
CA ALA A 119 14.88 42.94 -4.84
C ALA A 119 15.52 43.95 -5.83
N ALA A 120 15.09 45.20 -5.62
CA ALA A 120 15.83 46.47 -5.68
C ALA A 120 15.96 47.23 -7.02
N GLY A 121 15.56 48.51 -6.97
CA GLY A 121 16.36 49.61 -7.50
C GLY A 121 16.04 50.17 -8.90
N ASP A 122 15.19 51.21 -8.90
CA ASP A 122 15.43 52.53 -9.52
C ASP A 122 15.56 52.76 -11.05
N THR A 123 14.87 53.84 -11.46
CA THR A 123 15.05 54.77 -12.61
C THR A 123 14.82 54.37 -14.10
N SER A 124 14.30 55.38 -14.82
CA SER A 124 13.69 55.46 -16.17
C SER A 124 14.68 55.94 -17.27
N PRO A 125 14.30 56.42 -18.49
CA PRO A 125 13.43 55.91 -19.58
C PRO A 125 14.05 55.99 -21.03
N ILE A 126 13.40 55.33 -22.02
CA ILE A 126 13.28 55.64 -23.49
C ILE A 126 14.55 55.75 -24.39
N GLN A 127 14.62 54.96 -25.49
CA GLN A 127 14.88 55.48 -26.87
C GLN A 127 14.52 54.49 -28.00
N ASN A 128 13.76 55.00 -28.99
CA ASN A 128 13.41 54.38 -30.28
C ASN A 128 14.58 54.37 -31.28
N SER A 129 14.71 53.33 -32.11
CA SER A 129 15.16 53.46 -33.51
C SER A 129 14.85 52.23 -34.38
N HIS A 130 14.12 52.47 -35.48
CA HIS A 130 13.86 51.57 -36.61
C HIS A 130 15.14 51.14 -37.36
N ARG A 131 15.23 49.88 -37.82
CA ARG A 131 15.73 49.53 -39.17
C ARG A 131 15.25 48.13 -39.61
N SER A 132 14.88 48.06 -40.89
CA SER A 132 14.29 46.97 -41.67
C SER A 132 15.24 45.81 -42.01
N SER A 133 14.60 44.72 -42.50
CA SER A 133 15.05 43.67 -43.42
C SER A 133 15.92 42.52 -42.89
N ASN A 134 15.38 41.29 -42.82
CA ASN A 134 15.42 40.34 -43.95
C ASN A 134 14.67 39.03 -43.64
N HIS A 135 14.12 38.48 -44.72
CA HIS A 135 13.45 37.21 -44.88
C HIS A 135 14.40 36.05 -44.60
N GLU A 136 14.03 35.08 -43.75
CA GLU A 136 14.52 33.70 -43.89
C GLU A 136 13.55 32.69 -43.26
N THR A 137 13.15 31.76 -44.10
CA THR A 137 12.26 30.64 -43.85
C THR A 137 12.94 29.67 -42.88
N SER A 138 12.44 29.58 -41.64
CA SER A 138 12.96 28.60 -40.69
C SER A 138 11.82 27.77 -40.08
N HIS A 139 11.70 26.57 -40.65
CA HIS A 139 11.34 25.33 -39.99
C HIS A 139 10.15 25.38 -39.02
N ILE A 140 9.03 24.86 -39.51
CA ILE A 140 8.01 24.20 -38.69
C ILE A 140 8.72 23.04 -37.98
N GLY A 141 9.33 23.34 -36.84
CA GLY A 141 9.78 22.36 -35.88
C GLY A 141 8.54 21.68 -35.34
N HIS A 142 8.25 20.49 -35.86
CA HIS A 142 7.43 19.49 -35.20
C HIS A 142 8.09 19.17 -33.85
N GLY A 143 7.85 20.04 -32.87
CA GLY A 143 8.12 19.75 -31.48
C GLY A 143 7.31 18.51 -31.14
N ASN A 144 8.02 17.46 -30.72
CA ASN A 144 7.52 16.22 -30.18
C ASN A 144 6.51 16.52 -29.05
N THR A 145 5.27 16.83 -29.41
CA THR A 145 4.16 16.78 -28.47
C THR A 145 4.01 15.31 -28.18
N ASP A 146 4.39 14.88 -26.98
CA ASP A 146 3.99 13.59 -26.43
C ASP A 146 2.49 13.44 -26.67
N GLU A 147 2.15 12.77 -27.76
CA GLU A 147 0.78 12.63 -28.20
C GLU A 147 0.15 11.77 -27.12
N PHE A 148 -0.81 12.33 -26.38
CA PHE A 148 -1.41 11.59 -25.29
C PHE A 148 -2.08 10.33 -25.83
N ARG A 149 -1.37 9.20 -25.72
CA ARG A 149 -1.85 7.89 -26.15
C ARG A 149 -2.83 7.42 -25.08
N PHE A 150 -4.09 7.80 -25.27
CA PHE A 150 -5.20 7.39 -24.40
C PHE A 150 -5.22 5.87 -24.16
N GLY A 151 -4.82 5.09 -25.17
CA GLY A 151 -4.65 3.64 -25.05
C GLY A 151 -3.60 3.23 -24.01
N GLU A 152 -2.43 3.85 -24.00
CA GLU A 152 -1.38 3.56 -23.01
C GLU A 152 -1.85 3.94 -21.60
N ALA A 153 -2.42 5.13 -21.44
CA ALA A 153 -2.98 5.57 -20.15
C ALA A 153 -4.08 4.64 -19.63
N MET A 154 -4.90 4.09 -20.53
CA MET A 154 -5.93 3.10 -20.18
C MET A 154 -5.30 1.76 -19.76
N VAL A 155 -4.29 1.27 -20.49
CA VAL A 155 -3.59 0.02 -20.15
C VAL A 155 -2.90 0.13 -18.80
N TYR A 156 -2.13 1.19 -18.55
CA TYR A 156 -1.48 1.42 -17.26
C TYR A 156 -2.50 1.50 -16.11
N GLN A 157 -3.63 2.20 -16.32
CA GLN A 157 -4.67 2.30 -15.29
C GLN A 157 -5.38 0.96 -15.06
N ALA A 158 -5.57 0.14 -16.10
CA ALA A 158 -6.15 -1.20 -15.97
C ALA A 158 -5.23 -2.13 -15.16
N ILE A 159 -3.92 -2.11 -15.44
CA ILE A 159 -2.92 -2.86 -14.66
C ILE A 159 -2.94 -2.41 -13.20
N HIS A 160 -2.88 -1.10 -12.95
CA HIS A 160 -2.95 -0.54 -11.59
C HIS A 160 -4.22 -0.97 -10.85
N THR A 161 -5.35 -1.03 -11.56
CA THR A 161 -6.64 -1.44 -10.98
C THR A 161 -6.63 -2.92 -10.59
N ILE A 162 -6.15 -3.80 -11.47
CA ILE A 162 -6.06 -5.25 -11.22
C ILE A 162 -5.05 -5.53 -10.10
N GLU A 163 -3.88 -4.92 -10.16
CA GLU A 163 -2.83 -5.05 -9.15
C GLU A 163 -3.32 -4.59 -7.78
N TYR A 164 -4.03 -3.46 -7.71
CA TYR A 164 -4.62 -2.98 -6.46
C TYR A 164 -5.67 -3.96 -5.91
N CYS A 165 -6.64 -4.38 -6.73
CA CYS A 165 -7.73 -5.26 -6.28
C CYS A 165 -7.19 -6.64 -5.80
N LEU A 166 -6.33 -7.28 -6.58
CA LEU A 166 -5.72 -8.57 -6.21
C LEU A 166 -4.71 -8.41 -5.06
N GLY A 167 -3.94 -7.32 -5.08
CA GLY A 167 -2.99 -6.96 -4.03
C GLY A 167 -3.66 -6.73 -2.68
N CYS A 168 -4.83 -6.08 -2.62
CA CYS A 168 -5.56 -5.91 -1.35
C CYS A 168 -5.96 -7.24 -0.71
N ILE A 169 -6.40 -8.21 -1.52
CA ILE A 169 -6.80 -9.54 -1.05
C ILE A 169 -5.58 -10.33 -0.61
N SER A 170 -4.54 -10.36 -1.44
CA SER A 170 -3.28 -11.04 -1.16
C SER A 170 -2.59 -10.49 0.09
N ASN A 171 -2.50 -9.16 0.22
CA ASN A 171 -1.85 -8.51 1.36
C ASN A 171 -2.61 -8.81 2.66
N THR A 172 -3.95 -8.81 2.64
CA THR A 172 -4.75 -9.16 3.82
C THR A 172 -4.54 -10.62 4.23
N ALA A 173 -4.55 -11.56 3.26
CA ALA A 173 -4.27 -12.97 3.54
C ALA A 173 -2.83 -13.19 4.07
N SER A 174 -1.86 -12.44 3.55
CA SER A 174 -0.45 -12.52 3.96
C SER A 174 -0.25 -12.21 5.45
N TYR A 175 -1.11 -11.39 6.08
CA TYR A 175 -1.06 -11.13 7.53
C TYR A 175 -1.36 -12.36 8.39
N LEU A 176 -1.96 -13.44 7.85
CA LEU A 176 -2.12 -14.72 8.54
C LEU A 176 -0.77 -15.29 9.02
N ARG A 177 0.33 -14.89 8.36
CA ARG A 177 1.70 -15.22 8.77
C ARG A 177 1.99 -14.86 10.23
N LEU A 178 1.47 -13.75 10.74
CA LEU A 178 1.66 -13.35 12.14
C LEU A 178 1.06 -14.38 13.09
N TRP A 179 -0.13 -14.89 12.77
CA TRP A 179 -0.77 -15.95 13.54
C TRP A 179 0.00 -17.27 13.43
N ALA A 180 0.36 -17.70 12.22
CA ALA A 180 1.06 -18.97 12.00
C ALA A 180 2.42 -19.01 12.72
N LEU A 181 3.17 -17.92 12.66
CA LEU A 181 4.45 -17.79 13.34
C LEU A 181 4.30 -17.77 14.86
N SER A 182 3.30 -17.05 15.39
CA SER A 182 2.98 -17.05 16.82
C SER A 182 2.58 -18.43 17.32
N LEU A 183 1.77 -19.16 16.54
CA LEU A 183 1.36 -20.53 16.86
C LEU A 183 2.55 -21.49 16.86
N ALA A 184 3.43 -21.41 15.86
CA ALA A 184 4.64 -22.23 15.79
C ALA A 184 5.57 -21.97 16.98
N HIS A 185 5.79 -20.70 17.33
CA HIS A 185 6.61 -20.31 18.47
C HIS A 185 6.04 -20.84 19.80
N ALA A 186 4.72 -20.74 19.99
CA ALA A 186 4.05 -21.29 21.17
C ALA A 186 4.19 -22.81 21.24
N GLN A 187 3.95 -23.51 20.13
CA GLN A 187 4.04 -24.97 20.06
C GLN A 187 5.46 -25.48 20.32
N LEU A 188 6.48 -24.83 19.73
CA LEU A 188 7.88 -25.20 19.94
C LEU A 188 8.33 -24.94 21.38
N SER A 189 7.86 -23.85 21.99
CA SER A 189 8.13 -23.55 23.40
C SER A 189 7.52 -24.60 24.34
N GLU A 190 6.28 -25.02 24.09
CA GLU A 190 5.60 -26.08 24.86
C GLU A 190 6.33 -27.43 24.73
N VAL A 191 6.69 -27.84 23.50
CA VAL A 191 7.41 -29.11 23.26
C VAL A 191 8.80 -29.10 23.93
N LEU A 192 9.52 -27.97 23.89
CA LEU A 192 10.82 -27.84 24.52
C LEU A 192 10.70 -27.94 26.06
N TRP A 193 9.66 -27.32 26.64
CA TRP A 193 9.37 -27.44 28.06
C TRP A 193 9.06 -28.89 28.48
N ASP A 194 8.17 -29.55 27.75
CA ASP A 194 7.73 -30.91 28.08
C ASP A 194 8.84 -31.96 27.87
N MET A 195 9.63 -31.85 26.81
CA MET A 195 10.68 -32.83 26.52
C MET A 195 11.92 -32.66 27.40
N VAL A 196 12.30 -31.43 27.76
CA VAL A 196 13.55 -31.15 28.49
C VAL A 196 13.30 -30.92 29.97
N MET A 197 12.46 -29.96 30.34
CA MET A 197 12.27 -29.57 31.75
C MET A 197 11.39 -30.54 32.52
N VAL A 198 10.24 -30.94 31.97
CA VAL A 198 9.33 -31.87 32.67
C VAL A 198 10.00 -33.23 32.88
N ASN A 199 10.81 -33.71 31.93
CA ASN A 199 11.58 -34.93 32.11
C ASN A 199 12.72 -34.78 33.14
N GLY A 200 13.38 -33.62 33.21
CA GLY A 200 14.35 -33.31 34.26
C GLY A 200 13.74 -33.28 35.67
N LEU A 201 12.47 -32.87 35.78
CA LEU A 201 11.75 -32.77 37.06
C LEU A 201 11.25 -34.13 37.61
N LYS A 202 11.13 -35.16 36.78
CA LYS A 202 10.64 -36.49 37.18
C LYS A 202 11.65 -37.31 37.98
N VAL A 203 12.92 -36.89 38.05
CA VAL A 203 13.97 -37.61 38.78
C VAL A 203 13.94 -37.24 40.27
N SER A 204 13.17 -37.98 41.06
CA SER A 204 13.03 -37.76 42.51
C SER A 204 14.12 -38.48 43.32
N SER A 205 15.28 -37.84 43.44
CA SER A 205 16.35 -38.25 44.36
C SER A 205 17.12 -37.01 44.84
N TYR A 206 17.82 -37.10 45.96
CA TYR A 206 18.73 -36.03 46.44
C TYR A 206 19.81 -35.71 45.39
N PHE A 207 20.21 -36.72 44.59
CA PHE A 207 21.10 -36.56 43.44
C PHE A 207 20.41 -35.87 42.23
N GLY A 208 19.08 -35.86 42.20
CA GLY A 208 18.27 -35.19 41.18
C GLY A 208 18.45 -33.68 41.15
N CYS A 209 18.78 -33.03 42.27
CA CYS A 209 19.04 -31.58 42.31
C CYS A 209 20.26 -31.18 41.45
N VAL A 210 21.31 -32.00 41.45
CA VAL A 210 22.51 -31.74 40.64
C VAL A 210 22.22 -31.99 39.16
N ILE A 211 21.50 -33.06 38.83
CA ILE A 211 21.06 -33.36 37.45
C ILE A 211 20.14 -32.25 36.93
N LEU A 212 19.21 -31.76 37.74
CA LEU A 212 18.29 -30.69 37.39
C LEU A 212 19.02 -29.40 37.03
N PHE A 213 20.11 -29.06 37.72
CA PHE A 213 20.94 -27.90 37.36
C PHE A 213 21.51 -28.00 35.94
N PHE A 214 22.05 -29.16 35.55
CA PHE A 214 22.56 -29.38 34.20
C PHE A 214 21.45 -29.43 33.14
N VAL A 215 20.31 -30.05 33.45
CA VAL A 215 19.15 -30.09 32.54
C VAL A 215 18.56 -28.69 32.35
N PHE A 216 18.50 -27.87 33.41
CA PHE A 216 18.08 -26.48 33.34
C PHE A 216 19.05 -25.64 32.48
N ALA A 217 20.37 -25.83 32.66
CA ALA A 217 21.37 -25.16 31.83
C ALA A 217 21.22 -25.52 30.35
N ALA A 218 20.96 -26.80 30.03
CA ALA A 218 20.70 -27.25 28.67
C ALA A 218 19.39 -26.66 28.10
N TRP A 219 18.31 -26.66 28.90
CA TRP A 219 17.03 -26.04 28.54
C TRP A 219 17.17 -24.54 28.25
N ALA A 220 17.88 -23.81 29.11
CA ALA A 220 18.12 -22.38 28.96
C ALA A 220 18.94 -22.09 27.69
N CYS A 221 19.98 -22.89 27.42
CA CYS A 221 20.78 -22.75 26.21
C CYS A 221 19.96 -23.00 24.93
N LEU A 222 19.11 -24.02 24.93
CA LEU A 222 18.22 -24.32 23.79
C LEU A 222 17.15 -23.24 23.60
N THR A 223 16.60 -22.71 24.69
CA THR A 223 15.64 -21.61 24.65
C THR A 223 16.25 -20.35 24.05
N VAL A 224 17.44 -19.95 24.50
CA VAL A 224 18.11 -18.75 23.96
C VAL A 224 18.55 -18.97 22.50
N GLY A 225 19.17 -20.12 22.19
CA GLY A 225 19.68 -20.38 20.84
C GLY A 225 18.57 -20.56 19.80
N VAL A 226 17.59 -21.42 20.08
CA VAL A 226 16.56 -21.79 19.12
C VAL A 226 15.37 -20.82 19.17
N LEU A 227 14.74 -20.65 20.34
CA LEU A 227 13.50 -19.87 20.45
C LEU A 227 13.74 -18.36 20.38
N VAL A 228 14.82 -17.85 20.98
CA VAL A 228 15.07 -16.40 20.97
C VAL A 228 15.83 -15.98 19.72
N VAL A 229 16.96 -16.60 19.39
CA VAL A 229 17.81 -16.15 18.29
C VAL A 229 17.30 -16.61 16.93
N MET A 230 17.16 -17.93 16.71
CA MET A 230 16.80 -18.46 15.39
C MET A 230 15.34 -18.12 15.00
N GLU A 231 14.39 -18.39 15.89
CA GLU A 231 12.99 -18.04 15.61
C GLU A 231 12.74 -16.53 15.65
N GLY A 232 13.39 -15.79 16.57
CA GLY A 232 13.28 -14.33 16.61
C GLY A 232 13.79 -13.66 15.34
N LEU A 233 14.87 -14.16 14.75
CA LEU A 233 15.36 -13.68 13.45
C LEU A 233 14.38 -13.99 12.31
N SER A 234 13.79 -15.19 12.30
CA SER A 234 12.75 -15.57 11.32
C SER A 234 11.53 -14.64 11.42
N ALA A 235 11.09 -14.37 12.66
CA ALA A 235 10.00 -13.45 12.95
C ALA A 235 10.30 -12.02 12.46
N PHE A 236 11.51 -11.54 12.73
CA PHE A 236 11.98 -10.23 12.29
C PHE A 236 11.97 -10.09 10.77
N LEU A 237 12.49 -11.08 10.03
CA LEU A 237 12.48 -11.06 8.56
C LEU A 237 11.07 -11.07 7.98
N HIS A 238 10.16 -11.82 8.59
CA HIS A 238 8.74 -11.79 8.24
C HIS A 238 8.08 -10.43 8.52
N ALA A 239 8.45 -9.76 9.62
CA ALA A 239 8.00 -8.42 9.92
C ALA A 239 8.53 -7.39 8.91
N ILE A 240 9.81 -7.45 8.55
CA ILE A 240 10.39 -6.56 7.50
C ILE A 240 9.66 -6.76 6.18
N ARG A 241 9.39 -8.00 5.79
CA ARG A 241 8.66 -8.28 4.55
C ARG A 241 7.29 -7.62 4.55
N LEU A 242 6.54 -7.75 5.66
CA LEU A 242 5.23 -7.11 5.83
C LEU A 242 5.31 -5.58 5.67
N HIS A 243 6.38 -4.96 6.17
CA HIS A 243 6.59 -3.52 6.00
C HIS A 243 6.95 -3.16 4.55
N TRP A 244 7.84 -3.95 3.94
CA TRP A 244 8.33 -3.67 2.60
C TRP A 244 7.30 -3.89 1.50
N VAL A 245 6.56 -5.00 1.55
CA VAL A 245 5.64 -5.38 0.47
C VAL A 245 4.21 -4.92 0.79
N GLU A 246 3.70 -5.14 2.00
CA GLU A 246 2.29 -4.88 2.31
C GLU A 246 2.03 -3.43 2.77
N PHE A 247 2.96 -2.81 3.49
CA PHE A 247 2.84 -1.42 3.94
C PHE A 247 3.33 -0.43 2.88
N ASN A 248 4.60 -0.50 2.46
CA ASN A 248 5.20 0.48 1.55
C ASN A 248 4.54 0.51 0.17
N ASN A 249 4.02 -0.61 -0.34
CA ASN A 249 3.36 -0.66 -1.65
C ASN A 249 2.12 0.26 -1.76
N LYS A 250 1.58 0.77 -0.64
CA LYS A 250 0.40 1.65 -0.65
C LYS A 250 0.73 3.12 -0.89
N PHE A 251 1.93 3.58 -0.51
CA PHE A 251 2.26 5.01 -0.49
C PHE A 251 3.67 5.33 -1.00
N TYR A 252 4.59 4.36 -0.97
CA TYR A 252 5.96 4.57 -1.39
C TYR A 252 6.10 4.30 -2.89
N VAL A 253 6.24 5.36 -3.67
CA VAL A 253 6.37 5.29 -5.15
C VAL A 253 7.81 5.01 -5.58
N GLY A 254 8.80 5.06 -4.67
CA GLY A 254 10.20 4.75 -4.98
C GLY A 254 10.92 5.78 -5.85
N ALA A 255 10.30 6.94 -6.11
CA ALA A 255 10.90 8.02 -6.90
C ALA A 255 11.69 8.97 -5.99
N GLY A 256 12.95 8.64 -5.72
CA GLY A 256 13.87 9.49 -4.97
C GLY A 256 15.32 9.12 -5.24
N TYR A 257 16.21 10.11 -5.15
CA TYR A 257 17.65 9.88 -5.10
C TYR A 257 18.11 9.99 -3.66
N LEU A 258 19.11 9.19 -3.27
CA LEU A 258 19.72 9.32 -1.95
C LEU A 258 20.37 10.70 -1.86
N PHE A 259 19.96 11.50 -0.88
CA PHE A 259 20.61 12.78 -0.63
C PHE A 259 22.02 12.52 -0.10
N VAL A 260 23.02 12.79 -0.93
CA VAL A 260 24.43 12.78 -0.54
C VAL A 260 24.85 14.25 -0.38
N PRO A 261 24.92 14.77 0.86
CA PRO A 261 25.43 16.12 1.06
C PRO A 261 26.90 16.20 0.65
N PHE A 262 27.37 17.40 0.35
CA PHE A 262 28.80 17.63 0.22
C PHE A 262 29.44 17.66 1.61
N TYR A 263 30.24 16.64 1.95
CA TYR A 263 31.00 16.57 3.20
C TYR A 263 32.48 16.26 2.94
N PHE A 264 33.38 17.00 3.58
CA PHE A 264 34.82 16.87 3.36
C PHE A 264 35.38 15.49 3.74
N GLN A 265 34.70 14.75 4.64
CA GLN A 265 35.10 13.37 5.00
C GLN A 265 35.04 12.41 3.80
N THR A 266 34.11 12.58 2.84
CA THR A 266 34.06 11.72 1.64
C THR A 266 35.32 11.87 0.80
N ILE A 267 35.75 13.13 0.63
CA ILE A 267 36.89 13.51 -0.21
C ILE A 267 38.18 13.01 0.44
N LEU A 268 38.29 13.15 1.77
CA LEU A 268 39.45 12.67 2.52
C LEU A 268 39.59 11.15 2.46
N ASN A 269 38.47 10.42 2.58
CA ASN A 269 38.46 8.96 2.48
C ASN A 269 38.77 8.48 1.06
N GLN A 270 38.25 9.14 0.01
CA GLN A 270 38.59 8.85 -1.39
C GLN A 270 40.04 9.18 -1.75
N ALA A 271 40.66 10.15 -1.08
CA ALA A 271 42.06 10.50 -1.31
C ALA A 271 43.05 9.58 -0.55
N SER A 272 42.56 8.84 0.45
CA SER A 272 43.36 7.88 1.22
C SER A 272 43.32 6.44 0.69
N GLU A 273 42.38 6.15 -0.20
CA GLU A 273 42.24 4.88 -0.94
C GLU A 273 43.03 4.94 -2.26
#